data_AF-A0AAN7TM25-F1
#
_entry.id   AF-A0AAN7TM25-F1
#
_cell.length_a   1.000
_cell.length_b   1.000
_cell.length_c   1.000
_cell.angle_alpha   90.00
_cell.angle_beta   90.00
_cell.angle_gamma   90.00
#
_symmetry.space_group_name_H-M   'P 1'
#
loop_
_entity.id
_entity.type
_entity.pdbx_description
1 polymer ?
#
loop_
_entity_poly.entity_id
_entity_poly.type
_entity_poly.pdbx_seq_one_letter_code
_entity_poly.pdbx_strand_id
1 'polypeptide(L)'
;MSKAKLMIVLVLNIILTIAVLGFSFTQARASTNGDLNESLCDEQGVVTPIRINSGSTYAMCPWSDKQSAIRILIDALAFIAIICLIVFMFKAKRYSYVFIIVLLFIIGGFGGYSSVIDGLAIKDTKSYCDNTSFDIILEGGECQLKYFYGTVALNFGSSLFTLISSILALKYRSRIFNGDHHHHHHDEETKDDETTPIIASSNSI
;
A
#
# COMPACT_ATOMS: atom_id res chain seq x y z
N MET A 1 -14.99 8.65 -11.31
CA MET A 1 -14.92 7.39 -10.54
C MET A 1 -15.96 7.46 -9.44
N SER A 2 -16.72 6.41 -9.20
CA SER A 2 -17.66 6.35 -8.06
C SER A 2 -16.92 6.06 -6.76
N LYS A 3 -17.53 6.37 -5.61
CA LYS A 3 -17.02 6.00 -4.27
C LYS A 3 -16.64 4.51 -4.22
N ALA A 4 -17.49 3.64 -4.77
CA ALA A 4 -17.26 2.19 -4.86
C ALA A 4 -16.00 1.80 -5.65
N LYS A 5 -15.76 2.42 -6.81
CA LYS A 5 -14.56 2.13 -7.61
C LYS A 5 -13.28 2.53 -6.86
N LEU A 6 -13.29 3.68 -6.17
CA LEU A 6 -12.14 4.10 -5.36
C LEU A 6 -11.91 3.14 -4.19
N MET A 7 -12.97 2.69 -3.54
CA MET A 7 -12.88 1.69 -2.47
C MET A 7 -12.20 0.40 -2.93
N ILE A 8 -12.55 -0.11 -4.11
CA ILE A 8 -11.90 -1.32 -4.65
C ILE A 8 -10.38 -1.09 -4.79
N VAL A 9 -9.96 0.06 -5.33
CA VAL A 9 -8.52 0.38 -5.47
C VAL A 9 -7.83 0.46 -4.11
N LEU A 10 -8.45 1.10 -3.11
CA LEU A 10 -7.89 1.22 -1.76
C LEU A 10 -7.79 -0.14 -1.06
N VAL A 11 -8.79 -1.01 -1.23
CA VAL A 11 -8.77 -2.38 -0.67
C VAL A 11 -7.68 -3.23 -1.32
N LEU A 12 -7.52 -3.15 -2.64
CA LEU A 12 -6.41 -3.81 -3.34
C LEU A 12 -5.05 -3.31 -2.84
N ASN A 13 -4.93 -2.00 -2.58
CA ASN A 13 -3.72 -1.43 -2.01
C ASN A 13 -3.44 -1.95 -0.59
N ILE A 14 -4.48 -2.11 0.24
CA ILE A 14 -4.35 -2.72 1.57
C ILE A 14 -3.81 -4.15 1.47
N ILE A 15 -4.41 -4.98 0.59
CA ILE A 15 -3.97 -6.37 0.40
C ILE A 15 -2.50 -6.43 -0.02
N LEU A 16 -2.11 -5.55 -0.96
CA LEU A 16 -0.73 -5.47 -1.43
C LEU A 16 0.22 -5.03 -0.31
N THR A 17 -0.15 -4.01 0.47
CA THR A 17 0.65 -3.52 1.61
C THR A 17 0.84 -4.61 2.67
N ILE A 18 -0.22 -5.37 2.99
CA ILE A 18 -0.14 -6.50 3.92
C ILE A 18 0.80 -7.59 3.38
N ALA A 19 0.73 -7.90 2.08
CA ALA A 19 1.65 -8.85 1.47
C ALA A 19 3.10 -8.36 1.60
N VAL A 20 3.39 -7.09 1.29
CA VAL A 20 4.75 -6.54 1.40
C VAL A 20 5.26 -6.57 2.84
N LEU A 21 4.42 -6.22 3.81
CA LEU A 21 4.77 -6.32 5.24
C LEU A 21 5.08 -7.77 5.63
N GLY A 22 4.24 -8.72 5.23
CA GLY A 22 4.47 -10.14 5.49
C GLY A 22 5.81 -10.64 4.94
N PHE A 23 6.12 -10.30 3.68
CA PHE A 23 7.42 -10.63 3.07
C PHE A 23 8.59 -9.89 3.73
N SER A 24 8.39 -8.64 4.15
CA SER A 24 9.43 -7.86 4.81
C SER A 24 9.79 -8.41 6.18
N PHE A 25 8.81 -8.88 6.96
CA PHE A 25 9.06 -9.51 8.26
C PHE A 25 9.73 -10.88 8.13
N THR A 26 9.36 -11.69 7.13
CA THR A 26 9.99 -13.00 6.93
C THR A 26 11.45 -12.90 6.48
N GLN A 27 11.82 -11.80 5.83
CA GLN A 27 13.19 -11.56 5.33
C GLN A 27 14.03 -10.62 6.20
N ALA A 28 13.52 -10.24 7.37
CA ALA A 28 14.24 -9.39 8.34
C ALA A 28 15.16 -10.19 9.27
N ARG A 29 15.17 -11.53 9.19
CA ARG A 29 16.00 -12.40 10.03
C ARG A 29 16.80 -13.36 9.17
N ALA A 30 17.98 -13.73 9.66
CA ALA A 30 18.71 -14.85 9.10
C ALA A 30 17.86 -16.12 9.21
N SER A 31 18.05 -17.02 8.25
CA SER A 31 17.40 -18.32 8.26
C SER A 31 18.33 -19.35 7.65
N THR A 32 18.51 -20.47 8.32
CA THR A 32 19.28 -21.60 7.83
C THR A 32 18.46 -22.88 7.82
N ASN A 33 18.95 -23.88 7.09
CA ASN A 33 18.52 -25.25 7.27
C ASN A 33 19.73 -26.17 7.11
N GLY A 34 19.87 -27.11 8.05
CA GLY A 34 20.99 -28.04 8.12
C GLY A 34 22.24 -27.43 8.78
N ASP A 35 23.40 -27.84 8.29
CA ASP A 35 24.70 -27.59 8.95
C ASP A 35 25.33 -26.23 8.63
N LEU A 36 24.71 -25.43 7.75
CA LEU A 36 25.20 -24.08 7.44
C LEU A 36 24.87 -23.12 8.59
N ASN A 37 25.91 -22.49 9.13
CA ASN A 37 25.79 -21.57 10.26
C ASN A 37 25.38 -20.16 9.80
N GLU A 38 24.55 -19.48 10.59
CA GLU A 38 24.16 -18.07 10.40
C GLU A 38 25.37 -17.12 10.45
N SER A 39 26.47 -17.54 11.08
CA SER A 39 27.72 -16.76 11.17
C SER A 39 28.33 -16.41 9.80
N LEU A 40 27.98 -17.13 8.73
CA LEU A 40 28.33 -16.78 7.35
C LEU A 40 27.83 -15.39 6.96
N CYS A 41 26.74 -14.92 7.57
CA CYS A 41 26.17 -13.59 7.31
C CYS A 41 26.90 -12.47 8.05
N ASP A 42 27.70 -12.80 9.06
CA ASP A 42 28.47 -11.85 9.87
C ASP A 42 29.94 -11.73 9.41
N GLU A 43 30.36 -12.54 8.43
CA GLU A 43 31.71 -12.47 7.87
C GLU A 43 31.96 -11.14 7.14
N GLN A 44 33.13 -10.55 7.39
CA GLN A 44 33.52 -9.29 6.76
C GLN A 44 33.57 -9.43 5.24
N GLY A 45 32.79 -8.60 4.55
CA GLY A 45 32.78 -8.54 3.09
C GLY A 45 31.59 -9.24 2.42
N VAL A 46 30.75 -9.94 3.18
CA VAL A 46 29.51 -10.52 2.64
C VAL A 46 28.50 -9.42 2.32
N VAL A 47 28.09 -9.35 1.05
CA VAL A 47 27.09 -8.38 0.58
C VAL A 47 25.69 -8.96 0.77
N THR A 48 24.86 -8.26 1.53
CA THR A 48 23.47 -8.63 1.80
C THR A 48 22.48 -7.86 0.92
N PRO A 49 21.32 -8.42 0.57
CA PRO A 49 20.82 -9.74 0.98
C PRO A 49 21.34 -10.86 0.06
N ILE A 50 21.56 -12.06 0.60
CA ILE A 50 22.04 -13.23 -0.16
C ILE A 50 21.45 -14.52 0.40
N ARG A 51 21.20 -15.51 -0.46
CA ARG A 51 20.94 -16.89 -0.03
C ARG A 51 21.93 -17.80 -0.73
N ILE A 52 22.60 -18.65 0.05
CA ILE A 52 23.56 -19.64 -0.42
C ILE A 52 22.95 -21.01 -0.17
N ASN A 53 22.85 -21.84 -1.20
CA ASN A 53 22.43 -23.23 -1.08
C ASN A 53 23.64 -24.15 -1.29
N SER A 54 23.77 -25.20 -0.49
CA SER A 54 24.70 -26.31 -0.73
C SER A 54 23.94 -27.62 -0.51
N GLY A 55 23.68 -28.35 -1.60
CA GLY A 55 22.82 -29.54 -1.59
C GLY A 55 21.41 -29.25 -1.08
N SER A 56 21.01 -29.88 0.05
CA SER A 56 19.72 -29.67 0.71
C SER A 56 19.73 -28.57 1.79
N THR A 57 20.90 -28.02 2.09
CA THR A 57 21.11 -27.02 3.13
C THR A 57 21.12 -25.61 2.54
N TYR A 58 20.73 -24.62 3.33
CA TYR A 58 20.83 -23.22 2.91
C TYR A 58 21.17 -22.31 4.08
N ALA A 59 21.83 -21.20 3.77
CA ALA A 59 21.96 -20.03 4.63
C ALA A 59 21.41 -18.81 3.90
N MET A 60 20.48 -18.10 4.54
CA MET A 60 19.86 -16.89 4.03
C MET A 60 20.27 -15.72 4.92
N CYS A 61 21.05 -14.81 4.36
CA CYS A 61 21.40 -13.56 5.01
C CYS A 61 20.34 -12.50 4.67
N PRO A 62 19.77 -11.86 5.71
CA PRO A 62 18.68 -10.92 5.54
C PRO A 62 19.17 -9.64 4.87
N TRP A 63 18.23 -8.76 4.55
CA TRP A 63 18.56 -7.37 4.25
C TRP A 63 19.22 -6.70 5.46
N SER A 64 19.98 -5.63 5.23
CA SER A 64 20.48 -4.78 6.32
C SER A 64 19.31 -4.33 7.20
N ASP A 65 19.47 -4.40 8.52
CA ASP A 65 18.45 -4.00 9.51
C ASP A 65 17.85 -2.63 9.21
N LYS A 66 18.70 -1.68 8.79
CA LYS A 66 18.27 -0.34 8.42
C LYS A 66 17.33 -0.33 7.23
N GLN A 67 17.61 -1.11 6.19
CA GLN A 67 16.78 -1.19 4.98
C GLN A 67 15.45 -1.89 5.28
N SER A 68 15.49 -3.01 6.01
CA SER A 68 14.29 -3.72 6.48
C SER A 68 13.39 -2.82 7.33
N ALA A 69 13.97 -2.11 8.31
CA ALA A 69 13.21 -1.23 9.19
C ALA A 69 12.56 -0.07 8.43
N ILE A 70 13.28 0.54 7.48
CA ILE A 70 12.73 1.62 6.64
C ILE A 70 11.53 1.10 5.82
N ARG A 71 11.67 -0.05 5.15
CA ARG A 71 10.59 -0.65 4.36
C ARG A 71 9.35 -0.95 5.22
N ILE A 72 9.54 -1.65 6.34
CA ILE A 72 8.45 -1.98 7.28
C ILE A 72 7.77 -0.71 7.79
N LEU A 73 8.54 0.32 8.15
CA LEU A 73 7.99 1.59 8.66
C LEU A 73 7.15 2.31 7.59
N ILE A 74 7.67 2.41 6.35
CA ILE A 74 6.97 3.07 5.24
C ILE A 74 5.65 2.34 4.93
N ASP A 75 5.69 1.01 4.79
CA ASP A 75 4.48 0.22 4.49
C ASP A 75 3.47 0.24 5.65
N ALA A 76 3.94 0.23 6.91
CA ALA A 76 3.05 0.36 8.06
C ALA A 76 2.36 1.74 8.10
N LEU A 77 3.09 2.82 7.82
CA LEU A 77 2.53 4.16 7.70
C LEU A 77 1.55 4.27 6.53
N ALA A 78 1.87 3.66 5.38
CA ALA A 78 0.98 3.58 4.23
C ALA A 78 -0.34 2.88 4.60
N PHE A 79 -0.26 1.71 5.24
CA PHE A 79 -1.42 0.96 5.70
C PHE A 79 -2.33 1.81 6.60
N ILE A 80 -1.78 2.42 7.64
CA ILE A 80 -2.54 3.28 8.57
C ILE A 80 -3.17 4.45 7.82
N ALA A 81 -2.41 5.12 6.95
CA ALA A 81 -2.91 6.25 6.18
C ALA A 81 -4.04 5.86 5.20
N ILE A 82 -3.98 4.68 4.57
CA ILE A 82 -5.06 4.17 3.71
C ILE A 82 -6.33 3.93 4.52
N ILE A 83 -6.23 3.33 5.71
CA ILE A 83 -7.38 3.13 6.60
C ILE A 83 -7.97 4.48 7.02
N CYS A 84 -7.15 5.44 7.42
CA CYS A 84 -7.59 6.80 7.75
C CYS A 84 -8.29 7.47 6.56
N LEU A 85 -7.77 7.30 5.34
CA LEU A 85 -8.38 7.83 4.12
C LEU A 85 -9.80 7.29 3.93
N ILE A 86 -9.98 5.98 4.07
CA ILE A 86 -11.29 5.32 3.98
C ILE A 86 -12.24 5.89 5.04
N VAL A 87 -11.80 5.98 6.30
CA VAL A 87 -12.62 6.51 7.40
C VAL A 87 -13.04 7.96 7.14
N PHE A 88 -12.12 8.83 6.70
CA PHE A 88 -12.45 10.23 6.41
C PHE A 88 -13.30 10.41 5.17
N MET A 89 -13.21 9.49 4.21
CA MET A 89 -14.11 9.44 3.06
C MET A 89 -15.57 9.22 3.53
N PHE A 90 -15.81 8.28 4.45
CA PHE A 90 -17.16 8.01 4.98
C PHE A 90 -17.63 9.07 5.97
N LYS A 91 -16.74 9.66 6.78
CA LYS A 91 -17.08 10.74 7.71
C LYS A 91 -17.23 12.12 7.04
N ALA A 92 -17.15 12.20 5.72
CA ALA A 92 -17.24 13.45 4.95
C ALA A 92 -16.23 14.56 5.40
N LYS A 93 -15.10 14.20 6.03
CA LYS A 93 -14.13 15.18 6.57
C LYS A 93 -13.15 15.65 5.48
N ARG A 94 -13.59 16.62 4.67
CA ARG A 94 -12.88 17.08 3.46
C ARG A 94 -11.42 17.49 3.68
N TYR A 95 -11.11 18.29 4.69
CA TYR A 95 -9.74 18.76 4.94
C TYR A 95 -8.81 17.62 5.39
N SER A 96 -9.25 16.80 6.35
CA SER A 96 -8.50 15.62 6.81
C SER A 96 -8.28 14.63 5.67
N TYR A 97 -9.27 14.43 4.80
CA TYR A 97 -9.16 13.58 3.62
C TYR A 97 -8.06 14.08 2.66
N VAL A 98 -8.04 15.37 2.35
CA VAL A 98 -6.98 15.96 1.49
C VAL A 98 -5.61 15.85 2.14
N PHE A 99 -5.49 16.10 3.44
CA PHE A 99 -4.24 15.94 4.17
C PHE A 99 -3.69 14.51 4.06
N ILE A 100 -4.53 13.50 4.28
CA ILE A 100 -4.13 12.10 4.16
C ILE A 100 -3.74 11.74 2.72
N ILE A 101 -4.39 12.30 1.70
CA ILE A 101 -3.97 12.10 0.30
C ILE A 101 -2.55 12.60 0.07
N VAL A 102 -2.22 13.81 0.55
CA VAL A 102 -0.87 14.38 0.41
C VAL A 102 0.15 13.53 1.16
N LEU A 103 -0.19 13.08 2.37
CA LEU A 103 0.65 12.17 3.14
C LEU A 103 0.92 10.86 2.39
N LEU A 104 -0.12 10.23 1.81
CA LEU A 104 0.02 9.01 1.00
C LEU A 104 0.87 9.23 -0.24
N PHE A 105 0.76 10.40 -0.89
CA PHE A 105 1.61 10.73 -2.03
C PHE A 105 3.11 10.79 -1.62
N ILE A 106 3.40 11.41 -0.48
CA ILE A 106 4.76 11.48 0.08
C ILE A 106 5.28 10.08 0.45
N ILE A 107 4.46 9.29 1.17
CA ILE A 107 4.79 7.91 1.56
C ILE A 107 5.07 7.05 0.32
N GLY A 108 4.22 7.12 -0.70
CA GLY A 108 4.42 6.38 -1.95
C GLY A 108 5.72 6.77 -2.68
N GLY A 109 6.11 8.05 -2.61
CA GLY A 109 7.40 8.53 -3.11
C GLY A 109 8.58 7.92 -2.35
N PHE A 110 8.54 7.95 -1.01
CA PHE A 110 9.58 7.33 -0.17
C PHE A 110 9.65 5.81 -0.34
N GLY A 111 8.52 5.12 -0.49
CA GLY A 111 8.49 3.69 -0.78
C GLY A 111 9.12 3.34 -2.13
N GLY A 112 8.85 4.17 -3.15
CA GLY A 112 9.49 4.03 -4.46
C GLY A 112 11.01 4.19 -4.37
N TYR A 113 11.47 5.20 -3.64
CA TYR A 113 12.90 5.39 -3.36
C TYR A 113 13.52 4.22 -2.59
N SER A 114 12.84 3.70 -1.56
CA SER A 114 13.29 2.51 -0.81
C SER A 114 13.45 1.29 -1.72
N SER A 115 12.50 1.07 -2.64
CA SER A 115 12.56 -0.02 -3.62
C SER A 115 13.78 0.08 -4.55
N VAL A 116 14.20 1.30 -4.91
CA VAL A 116 15.40 1.51 -5.73
C VAL A 116 16.65 1.14 -4.95
N ILE A 117 16.75 1.52 -3.68
CA ILE A 117 17.86 1.11 -2.81
C ILE A 117 17.92 -0.41 -2.69
N ASP A 118 16.78 -1.07 -2.45
CA ASP A 118 16.72 -2.53 -2.37
C ASP A 118 17.17 -3.18 -3.69
N GLY A 119 16.79 -2.60 -4.84
CA GLY A 119 17.22 -3.06 -6.16
C GLY A 119 18.73 -2.91 -6.39
N LEU A 120 19.34 -1.82 -5.91
CA LEU A 120 20.79 -1.63 -5.95
C LEU A 120 21.51 -2.66 -5.07
N ALA A 121 21.01 -2.94 -3.87
CA ALA A 121 21.58 -3.96 -3.00
C ALA A 121 21.57 -5.35 -3.67
N ILE A 122 20.49 -5.74 -4.35
CA ILE A 122 20.48 -7.02 -5.11
C ILE A 122 21.50 -7.00 -6.25
N LYS A 123 21.65 -5.87 -6.95
CA LYS A 123 22.66 -5.73 -8.01
C LYS A 123 24.07 -5.94 -7.45
N ASP A 124 24.36 -5.35 -6.30
CA ASP A 124 25.66 -5.46 -5.63
C ASP A 124 25.89 -6.90 -5.16
N THR A 125 24.88 -7.55 -4.56
CA THR A 125 24.98 -8.99 -4.22
C THR A 125 25.21 -9.85 -5.46
N LYS A 126 24.53 -9.56 -6.57
CA LYS A 126 24.74 -10.32 -7.82
C LYS A 126 26.19 -10.21 -8.28
N SER A 127 26.74 -9.00 -8.30
CA SER A 127 28.15 -8.81 -8.65
C SER A 127 29.08 -9.53 -7.67
N TYR A 128 28.75 -9.56 -6.38
CA TYR A 128 29.50 -10.33 -5.40
C TYR A 128 29.44 -11.84 -5.67
N CYS A 129 28.27 -12.38 -6.01
CA CYS A 129 28.10 -13.78 -6.36
C CYS A 129 28.81 -14.18 -7.66
N ASP A 130 28.81 -13.32 -8.68
CA ASP A 130 29.49 -13.58 -9.95
C ASP A 130 31.02 -13.56 -9.78
N ASN A 131 31.54 -12.76 -8.83
CA ASN A 131 32.98 -12.63 -8.55
C ASN A 131 33.51 -13.59 -7.49
N THR A 132 32.62 -14.24 -6.72
CA THR A 132 32.99 -15.14 -5.61
C THR A 132 32.69 -16.57 -6.02
N SER A 133 33.72 -17.42 -6.11
CA SER A 133 33.55 -18.84 -6.44
C SER A 133 33.07 -19.62 -5.21
N PHE A 134 31.77 -19.49 -4.90
CA PHE A 134 31.14 -20.20 -3.77
C PHE A 134 31.29 -21.72 -3.86
N ASP A 135 31.34 -22.28 -5.06
CA ASP A 135 31.57 -23.72 -5.30
C ASP A 135 32.93 -24.22 -4.76
N ILE A 136 33.92 -23.31 -4.63
CA ILE A 136 35.25 -23.61 -4.09
C ILE A 136 35.29 -23.45 -2.56
N ILE A 137 34.48 -22.54 -2.01
CA ILE A 137 34.44 -22.21 -0.57
C ILE A 137 33.48 -23.15 0.18
N LEU A 138 32.39 -23.50 -0.47
CA LEU A 138 31.31 -24.38 -0.02
C LEU A 138 31.05 -25.34 -1.19
N GLU A 139 31.52 -26.58 -1.09
CA GLU A 139 31.40 -27.58 -2.14
C GLU A 139 29.94 -27.65 -2.67
N GLY A 140 29.72 -27.32 -3.95
CA GLY A 140 28.38 -27.26 -4.55
C GLY A 140 27.54 -26.03 -4.18
N GLY A 141 28.16 -24.94 -3.71
CA GLY A 141 27.51 -23.73 -3.23
C GLY A 141 26.98 -22.83 -4.35
N GLU A 142 25.67 -22.63 -4.41
CA GLU A 142 25.01 -21.74 -5.37
C GLU A 142 24.37 -20.51 -4.70
N CYS A 143 24.61 -19.33 -5.26
CA CYS A 143 23.96 -18.09 -4.85
C CYS A 143 22.57 -17.94 -5.50
N GLN A 144 21.53 -17.74 -4.69
CA GLN A 144 20.14 -17.60 -5.14
C GLN A 144 19.52 -16.26 -4.72
N LEU A 145 19.28 -15.38 -5.71
CA LEU A 145 18.70 -14.05 -5.50
C LEU A 145 17.19 -13.96 -5.77
N LYS A 146 16.58 -15.02 -6.31
CA LYS A 146 15.19 -15.02 -6.77
C LYS A 146 14.18 -14.66 -5.67
N TYR A 147 14.47 -15.03 -4.43
CA TYR A 147 13.65 -14.73 -3.26
C TYR A 147 13.58 -13.25 -2.92
N PHE A 148 14.64 -12.48 -3.25
CA PHE A 148 14.73 -11.05 -2.96
C PHE A 148 14.11 -10.20 -4.07
N TYR A 149 14.16 -10.65 -5.34
CA TYR A 149 13.47 -9.97 -6.45
C TYR A 149 11.96 -9.83 -6.20
N GLY A 150 11.34 -10.85 -5.57
CA GLY A 150 9.93 -10.81 -5.21
C GLY A 150 9.60 -9.64 -4.26
N THR A 151 10.42 -9.45 -3.22
CA THR A 151 10.24 -8.36 -2.25
C THR A 151 10.40 -7.00 -2.90
N VAL A 152 11.40 -6.81 -3.76
CA VAL A 152 11.60 -5.54 -4.48
C VAL A 152 10.44 -5.25 -5.41
N ALA A 153 9.98 -6.25 -6.18
CA ALA A 153 8.85 -6.09 -7.08
C ALA A 153 7.56 -5.74 -6.34
N LEU A 154 7.29 -6.41 -5.21
CA LEU A 154 6.13 -6.15 -4.37
C LEU A 154 6.19 -4.76 -3.72
N ASN A 155 7.33 -4.37 -3.16
CA ASN A 155 7.53 -3.06 -2.56
C ASN A 155 7.36 -1.94 -3.59
N PHE A 156 7.95 -2.10 -4.78
CA PHE A 156 7.81 -1.15 -5.87
C PHE A 156 6.35 -1.06 -6.35
N GLY A 157 5.69 -2.21 -6.50
CA GLY A 157 4.28 -2.29 -6.84
C GLY A 157 3.38 -1.59 -5.80
N SER A 158 3.62 -1.83 -4.51
CA SER A 158 2.91 -1.19 -3.38
C SER A 158 3.04 0.32 -3.41
N SER A 159 4.27 0.80 -3.61
CA SER A 159 4.60 2.21 -3.71
C SER A 159 3.91 2.88 -4.89
N LEU A 160 3.94 2.24 -6.05
CA LEU A 160 3.27 2.71 -7.26
C LEU A 160 1.74 2.73 -7.08
N PHE A 161 1.16 1.69 -6.50
CA PHE A 161 -0.28 1.64 -6.19
C PHE A 161 -0.69 2.72 -5.20
N THR A 162 0.14 3.01 -4.21
CA THR A 162 -0.07 4.08 -3.24
C THR A 162 -0.06 5.45 -3.91
N LEU A 163 0.90 5.71 -4.79
CA LEU A 163 0.93 6.92 -5.62
C LEU A 163 -0.32 7.04 -6.49
N ILE A 164 -0.67 6.00 -7.24
CA ILE A 164 -1.86 5.99 -8.10
C ILE A 164 -3.13 6.22 -7.27
N SER A 165 -3.26 5.56 -6.12
CA SER A 165 -4.40 5.72 -5.21
C SER A 165 -4.53 7.16 -4.73
N SER A 166 -3.43 7.79 -4.33
CA SER A 166 -3.42 9.20 -3.89
C SER A 166 -3.84 10.15 -5.02
N ILE A 167 -3.34 9.95 -6.25
CA ILE A 167 -3.68 10.75 -7.43
C ILE A 167 -5.17 10.59 -7.78
N LEU A 168 -5.68 9.36 -7.78
CA LEU A 168 -7.09 9.08 -8.07
C LEU A 168 -8.00 9.68 -6.99
N ALA A 169 -7.65 9.52 -5.72
CA ALA A 169 -8.38 10.11 -4.59
C ALA A 169 -8.42 11.64 -4.69
N LEU A 170 -7.32 12.28 -5.07
CA LEU A 170 -7.26 13.72 -5.29
C LEU A 170 -8.13 14.15 -6.49
N LYS A 171 -7.98 13.47 -7.63
CA LYS A 171 -8.68 13.79 -8.89
C LYS A 171 -10.19 13.67 -8.75
N TYR A 172 -10.66 12.67 -8.01
CA TYR A 172 -12.10 12.41 -7.84
C TYR A 172 -12.72 12.98 -6.57
N ARG A 173 -11.96 13.75 -5.77
CA ARG A 173 -12.42 14.35 -4.49
C ARG A 173 -13.77 15.05 -4.60
N SER A 174 -14.00 15.87 -5.63
CA SER A 174 -15.23 16.65 -5.76
C SER A 174 -16.45 15.76 -5.98
N ARG A 175 -16.31 14.64 -6.70
CA ARG A 175 -17.41 13.69 -6.91
C ARG A 175 -17.72 12.86 -5.65
N ILE A 176 -16.74 12.68 -4.78
CA ILE A 176 -16.89 11.96 -3.52
C ILE A 176 -17.72 12.80 -2.54
N PHE A 177 -17.49 14.12 -2.47
CA PHE A 177 -18.18 14.99 -1.49
C PHE A 177 -19.40 15.73 -2.05
N ASN A 178 -19.51 15.96 -3.37
CA ASN A 178 -20.63 16.71 -3.95
C ASN A 178 -21.74 15.83 -4.53
N GLY A 179 -21.60 14.50 -4.50
CA GLY A 179 -22.60 13.58 -5.04
C GLY A 179 -23.90 13.47 -4.22
N ASP A 180 -23.92 14.06 -3.01
CA ASP A 180 -25.07 13.98 -2.09
C ASP A 180 -25.95 15.25 -2.12
N HIS A 181 -25.72 16.18 -3.08
CA HIS A 181 -26.58 17.36 -3.30
C HIS A 181 -27.71 17.09 -4.32
N HIS A 182 -28.39 15.95 -4.22
CA HIS A 182 -29.68 15.82 -4.87
C HIS A 182 -30.68 16.66 -4.08
N HIS A 183 -31.03 17.80 -4.68
CA HIS A 183 -32.10 18.69 -4.29
C HIS A 183 -33.37 17.91 -3.96
N HIS A 184 -33.75 17.89 -2.68
CA HIS A 184 -35.16 17.83 -2.31
C HIS A 184 -35.76 19.19 -2.66
N HIS A 185 -36.17 19.36 -3.91
CA HIS A 185 -37.19 20.35 -4.21
C HIS A 185 -38.49 19.79 -3.62
N HIS A 186 -38.96 20.44 -2.54
CA HIS A 186 -40.33 20.32 -2.10
C HIS A 186 -41.21 20.90 -3.21
N ASP A 187 -41.77 20.04 -4.06
CA ASP A 187 -42.97 20.37 -4.79
C ASP A 187 -44.14 20.26 -3.80
N GLU A 188 -44.37 21.34 -3.05
CA GLU A 188 -45.70 21.62 -2.48
C GLU A 188 -46.60 22.06 -3.65
N GLU A 189 -47.08 21.11 -4.44
CA GLU A 189 -48.26 21.30 -5.26
C GLU A 189 -49.49 20.87 -4.46
N THR A 190 -50.20 21.90 -4.02
CA THR A 190 -51.53 21.93 -3.39
C THR A 190 -52.50 20.93 -4.02
N LYS A 191 -53.00 20.00 -3.21
CA LYS A 191 -54.14 19.13 -3.54
C LYS A 191 -55.47 19.80 -3.15
N ASP A 192 -56.32 19.90 -4.17
CA ASP A 192 -57.74 19.59 -4.24
C ASP A 192 -58.79 20.52 -3.58
N ASP A 193 -59.50 21.22 -4.49
CA ASP A 193 -60.95 21.40 -4.61
C ASP A 193 -61.89 20.99 -3.45
N GLU A 194 -62.73 21.95 -3.01
CA GLU A 194 -64.11 21.66 -2.63
C GLU A 194 -65.07 22.80 -3.04
N THR A 195 -65.82 22.56 -4.12
CA THR A 195 -67.02 23.30 -4.53
C THR A 195 -68.23 22.95 -3.64
N THR A 196 -68.98 23.94 -3.14
CA THR A 196 -70.46 24.05 -3.34
C THR A 196 -71.05 25.37 -2.80
N PRO A 197 -72.21 25.84 -3.34
CA PRO A 197 -72.77 27.17 -3.14
C PRO A 197 -73.86 27.20 -2.06
N ILE A 198 -74.10 28.37 -1.44
CA ILE A 198 -75.33 28.64 -0.68
C ILE A 198 -75.85 30.04 -1.02
N ILE A 199 -77.00 30.07 -1.70
CA ILE A 199 -77.92 31.22 -1.78
C ILE A 199 -78.87 31.10 -0.58
N ALA A 200 -78.98 32.14 0.24
CA ALA A 200 -80.25 32.50 0.88
C ALA A 200 -80.22 33.94 1.43
N SER A 201 -81.23 34.69 1.01
CA SER A 201 -81.68 36.02 1.43
C SER A 201 -81.97 36.19 2.93
N SER A 202 -81.72 37.40 3.48
CA SER A 202 -82.67 38.08 4.38
C SER A 202 -82.36 39.57 4.57
N ASN A 203 -83.40 40.33 4.91
CA ASN A 203 -83.65 41.78 4.80
C ASN A 203 -83.03 42.69 5.88
N SER A 204 -83.20 44.01 5.63
CA SER A 204 -83.35 45.18 6.54
C SER A 204 -82.05 45.79 7.09
N ILE A 205 -81.83 47.12 7.12
CA ILE A 205 -82.71 48.31 7.12
C ILE A 205 -82.16 49.36 6.15
#